data_AF-A0AAV1THD0-F1
#
_entry.id   AF-A0AAV1THD0-F1
#
_cell.length_a   1.000
_cell.length_b   1.000
_cell.length_c   1.000
_cell.angle_alpha   90.00
_cell.angle_beta   90.00
_cell.angle_gamma   90.00
#
_symmetry.space_group_name_H-M   'P 1'
#
loop_
_entity.id
_entity.type
_entity.pdbx_description
1 polymer ?
#
loop_
_entity_poly.entity_id
_entity_poly.type
_entity_poly.pdbx_seq_one_letter_code
_entity_poly.pdbx_strand_id
1 'polypeptide(L)'
;MKGFCLRVKSESEDYIRKDITMVQTQFCKKVKFVRHDGAREFATNSLQLLYEDEGIEQQTTVPYAHQTNGTAERAIRTIVTIGRSMLHHAKLDKCFWAEAAMTAIC
;
A
#
# COMPACT_ATOMS: atom_id res chain seq x y z
N MET A 1 -5.60 6.79 -8.71
CA MET A 1 -4.92 6.71 -7.39
C MET A 1 -3.43 6.58 -7.70
N LYS A 2 -2.52 7.36 -7.11
CA LYS A 2 -1.08 7.22 -7.43
C LYS A 2 -0.49 6.07 -6.62
N GLY A 3 0.19 5.14 -7.29
CA GLY A 3 1.00 4.11 -6.62
C GLY A 3 2.38 4.64 -6.23
N PHE A 4 3.04 3.94 -5.32
CA PHE A 4 4.43 4.21 -4.91
C PHE A 4 5.27 2.95 -5.10
N CYS A 5 6.42 3.09 -5.73
CA CYS A 5 7.41 2.02 -5.84
C CYS A 5 8.50 2.27 -4.81
N LEU A 6 8.59 1.39 -3.82
CA LEU A 6 9.61 1.45 -2.77
C LEU A 6 10.90 0.81 -3.28
N ARG A 7 12.04 1.45 -3.01
CA ARG A 7 13.36 0.87 -3.33
C ARG A 7 13.84 -0.03 -2.20
N VAL A 8 13.54 0.36 -0.96
CA VAL A 8 13.87 -0.40 0.26
C VAL A 8 12.69 -0.41 1.21
N LYS A 9 12.53 -1.50 1.97
CA LYS A 9 11.41 -1.66 2.91
C LYS A 9 11.34 -0.57 3.97
N SER A 10 12.47 0.02 4.35
CA SER A 10 12.54 1.10 5.34
C SER A 10 11.81 2.39 4.91
N GLU A 11 11.59 2.59 3.61
CA GLU A 11 10.86 3.77 3.09
C GLU A 11 9.35 3.67 3.31
N SER A 12 8.83 2.48 3.63
CA SER A 12 7.39 2.22 3.76
C SER A 12 6.68 3.21 4.68
N GLU A 13 7.25 3.47 5.85
CA GLU A 13 6.68 4.39 6.84
C GLU A 13 6.49 5.81 6.29
N ASP A 14 7.51 6.36 5.63
CA ASP A 14 7.47 7.73 5.11
C ASP A 14 6.40 7.86 4.03
N TYR A 15 6.27 6.85 3.17
CA TYR A 15 5.23 6.83 2.15
C TYR A 15 3.83 6.64 2.73
N ILE A 16 3.65 5.82 3.76
CA ILE A 16 2.36 5.66 4.46
C ILE A 16 1.92 7.01 5.04
N ARG A 17 2.83 7.73 5.73
CA ARG A 17 2.55 9.08 6.25
C ARG A 17 2.14 10.02 5.13
N LYS A 18 2.93 10.06 4.04
CA LYS A 18 2.65 10.91 2.88
C LYS A 18 1.29 10.60 2.26
N ASP A 19 0.91 9.33 2.19
CA ASP A 19 -0.37 8.91 1.64
C ASP A 19 -1.55 9.33 2.50
N ILE A 20 -1.45 9.17 3.82
CA ILE A 20 -2.50 9.61 4.76
C ILE A 20 -2.71 11.13 4.60
N THR A 21 -1.64 11.91 4.64
CA THR A 21 -1.72 13.37 4.46
C THR A 21 -2.27 13.74 3.08
N MET A 22 -1.85 13.05 2.01
CA MET A 22 -2.37 13.29 0.67
C MET A 22 -3.88 13.00 0.59
N VAL A 23 -4.34 11.89 1.17
CA VAL A 23 -5.76 11.52 1.16
C VAL A 23 -6.59 12.56 1.91
N GLN A 24 -6.12 12.99 3.08
CA GLN A 24 -6.81 13.99 3.89
C GLN A 24 -6.89 15.35 3.22
N THR A 25 -5.80 15.79 2.59
CA THR A 25 -5.71 17.12 1.94
C THR A 25 -6.43 17.16 0.60
N GLN A 26 -6.17 16.20 -0.30
CA GLN A 26 -6.68 16.23 -1.68
C GLN A 26 -8.16 15.91 -1.77
N PHE A 27 -8.68 15.05 -0.88
CA PHE A 27 -10.08 14.64 -0.90
C PHE A 27 -10.91 15.28 0.21
N CYS A 28 -10.29 16.06 1.10
CA CYS A 28 -10.93 16.62 2.30
C CYS A 28 -11.66 15.54 3.12
N LYS A 29 -11.07 14.34 3.22
CA LYS A 29 -11.63 13.20 3.96
C LYS A 29 -10.68 12.72 5.04
N LYS A 30 -11.17 12.62 6.27
CA LYS A 30 -10.39 12.01 7.36
C LYS A 30 -10.30 10.50 7.18
N VAL A 31 -9.08 9.96 7.20
CA VAL A 31 -8.85 8.50 7.30
C VAL A 31 -9.36 8.05 8.66
N LYS A 32 -10.22 7.02 8.68
CA LYS A 32 -10.84 6.53 9.92
C LYS A 32 -10.09 5.36 10.54
N PHE A 33 -9.65 4.43 9.70
CA PHE A 33 -8.94 3.24 10.12
C PHE A 33 -7.95 2.79 9.04
N VAL A 34 -6.87 2.17 9.47
CA VAL A 34 -5.89 1.48 8.61
C VAL A 34 -5.89 0.00 9.01
N ARG A 35 -6.09 -0.88 8.02
CA ARG A 35 -6.09 -2.33 8.25
C ARG A 35 -4.86 -2.95 7.61
N HIS A 36 -4.13 -3.78 8.36
CA HIS A 36 -2.96 -4.51 7.88
C HIS A 36 -2.85 -5.89 8.53
N ASP A 37 -1.99 -6.75 8.00
CA ASP A 37 -1.83 -8.17 8.38
C ASP A 37 -0.84 -8.42 9.52
N GLY A 38 -0.53 -7.38 10.31
CA GLY A 38 0.48 -7.45 11.36
C GLY A 38 1.92 -7.25 10.84
N ALA A 39 2.09 -6.88 9.58
CA ALA A 39 3.38 -6.50 9.03
C ALA A 39 4.04 -5.36 9.85
N ARG A 40 5.33 -5.52 10.13
CA ARG A 40 6.09 -4.68 11.06
C ARG A 40 6.24 -3.25 10.56
N GLU A 41 6.31 -3.08 9.24
CA GLU A 41 6.34 -1.77 8.58
C GLU A 41 5.13 -0.88 8.88
N PHE A 42 3.97 -1.47 9.23
CA PHE A 42 2.77 -0.71 9.59
C PHE A 42 2.61 -0.49 11.10
N ALA A 43 3.49 -1.10 11.91
CA ALA A 43 3.41 -1.13 13.37
C ALA A 43 4.69 -0.56 14.03
N THR A 44 5.38 0.37 13.36
CA THR A 44 6.48 1.14 13.97
C THR A 44 5.92 2.11 15.01
N ASN A 45 6.65 2.35 16.10
CA ASN A 45 6.25 3.30 17.16
C ASN A 45 5.90 4.69 16.61
N SER A 46 6.63 5.16 15.61
CA SER A 46 6.41 6.46 14.96
C SER A 46 5.13 6.52 14.13
N LEU A 47 4.72 5.42 13.47
CA LEU A 47 3.41 5.32 12.82
C LEU A 47 2.29 5.23 13.84
N GLN A 48 2.51 4.50 14.94
CA GLN A 48 1.54 4.42 16.01
C GLN A 48 1.23 5.80 16.60
N LEU A 49 2.25 6.61 16.89
CA LEU A 49 2.08 8.00 17.34
C LEU A 49 1.31 8.84 16.31
N LEU A 50 1.58 8.65 15.01
CA LEU A 50 0.84 9.34 13.95
C LEU A 50 -0.63 8.93 13.93
N TYR A 51 -0.93 7.63 14.07
CA TYR A 51 -2.31 7.15 14.12
C TYR A 51 -3.05 7.69 15.34
N GLU A 52 -2.39 7.76 16.50
CA GLU A 52 -2.97 8.32 17.72
C GLU A 52 -3.25 9.83 17.60
N ASP A 53 -2.30 10.61 17.06
CA ASP A 53 -2.44 12.06 16.87
C ASP A 53 -3.54 12.41 15.87
N GLU A 54 -3.62 11.67 14.76
CA GLU A 54 -4.67 11.82 13.75
C GLU A 54 -5.99 11.17 14.17
N GLY A 55 -6.03 10.36 15.24
CA GLY A 55 -7.20 9.60 15.68
C GLY A 55 -7.65 8.54 14.66
N ILE A 56 -6.69 7.87 14.02
CA ILE A 56 -6.88 6.77 13.07
C ILE A 56 -6.84 5.44 13.83
N GLU A 57 -7.85 4.60 13.66
CA GLU A 57 -7.89 3.27 14.28
C GLU A 57 -7.01 2.26 13.52
N GLN A 58 -6.12 1.57 14.24
CA GLN A 58 -5.30 0.51 13.66
C GLN A 58 -5.99 -0.85 13.81
N GLN A 59 -6.26 -1.52 12.69
CA GLN A 59 -6.88 -2.83 12.64
C GLN A 59 -5.88 -3.89 12.15
N THR A 60 -5.37 -4.69 13.09
CA THR A 60 -4.52 -5.83 12.75
C THR A 60 -5.37 -7.06 12.48
N THR A 61 -5.25 -7.66 11.30
CA THR A 61 -5.99 -8.89 11.02
C THR A 61 -5.39 -10.06 11.78
N VAL A 62 -6.25 -10.86 12.40
CA VAL A 62 -5.86 -12.08 13.13
C VAL A 62 -5.16 -13.06 12.17
N PRO A 63 -4.11 -13.78 12.62
CA PRO A 63 -3.55 -14.87 11.83
C PRO A 63 -4.67 -15.83 11.38
N TYR A 64 -4.61 -16.29 10.12
CA TYR A 64 -5.61 -17.17 9.49
C TYR A 64 -6.97 -16.53 9.13
N ALA A 65 -7.20 -15.24 9.44
CA ALA A 65 -8.38 -14.48 9.00
C ALA A 65 -8.16 -13.71 7.69
N HIS A 66 -7.47 -14.34 6.71
CA HIS A 66 -7.03 -13.72 5.44
C HIS A 66 -8.15 -13.02 4.66
N GLN A 67 -9.40 -13.46 4.79
CA GLN A 67 -10.55 -12.84 4.14
C GLN A 67 -10.72 -11.35 4.51
N THR A 68 -10.32 -10.94 5.72
CA THR A 68 -10.46 -9.57 6.21
C THR A 68 -9.50 -8.58 5.52
N ASN A 69 -8.39 -9.08 4.98
CA ASN A 69 -7.44 -8.34 4.14
C ASN A 69 -7.64 -8.61 2.63
N GLY A 70 -8.65 -9.41 2.28
CA GLY A 70 -8.82 -9.93 0.92
C GLY A 70 -9.02 -8.85 -0.14
N THR A 71 -9.46 -7.65 0.21
CA THR A 71 -9.55 -6.52 -0.74
C THR A 71 -8.16 -6.01 -1.13
N ALA A 72 -7.28 -5.77 -0.16
CA ALA A 72 -5.90 -5.34 -0.44
C ALA A 72 -5.13 -6.44 -1.19
N GLU A 73 -5.24 -7.69 -0.75
CA GLU A 73 -4.60 -8.83 -1.40
C GLU A 73 -5.06 -9.00 -2.86
N ARG A 74 -6.36 -8.86 -3.14
CA ARG A 74 -6.90 -8.92 -4.51
C ARG A 74 -6.39 -7.77 -5.37
N ALA A 75 -6.33 -6.55 -4.84
CA ALA A 75 -5.80 -5.40 -5.56
C ALA A 75 -4.32 -5.61 -5.93
N ILE A 76 -3.49 -6.02 -4.96
CA ILE A 76 -2.07 -6.31 -5.19
C ILE A 76 -1.91 -7.42 -6.24
N ARG A 77 -2.68 -8.50 -6.12
CA ARG A 77 -2.64 -9.61 -7.10
C ARG A 77 -3.00 -9.14 -8.51
N THR A 78 -4.01 -8.27 -8.63
CA THR A 78 -4.44 -7.71 -9.91
C THR A 78 -3.33 -6.87 -10.54
N ILE A 79 -2.75 -5.95 -9.78
CA ILE A 79 -1.64 -5.09 -10.24
C ILE A 79 -0.45 -5.94 -10.71
N VAL A 80 -0.04 -6.94 -9.90
CA VAL A 80 1.07 -7.83 -10.24
C VAL A 80 0.76 -8.64 -11.50
N THR A 81 -0.46 -9.13 -11.65
CA THR A 81 -0.86 -9.93 -12.82
C THR A 81 -0.86 -9.10 -14.10
N ILE A 82 -1.44 -7.89 -14.05
CA ILE A 82 -1.45 -6.96 -15.17
C ILE A 82 -0.03 -6.53 -15.54
N GLY A 83 0.77 -6.10 -14.56
CA GLY A 83 2.15 -5.67 -14.79
C GLY A 83 3.02 -6.78 -15.41
N ARG A 84 2.90 -8.02 -14.92
CA ARG A 84 3.59 -9.18 -15.54
C ARG A 84 3.15 -9.43 -16.97
N SER A 85 1.84 -9.31 -17.25
CA SER A 85 1.30 -9.50 -18.60
C SER A 85 1.80 -8.42 -19.56
N MET A 86 1.87 -7.16 -19.11
CA MET A 86 2.42 -6.03 -19.88
C MET A 86 3.90 -6.26 -20.22
N LEU A 87 4.72 -6.61 -19.23
CA LEU A 87 6.15 -6.90 -19.44
C LEU A 87 6.36 -8.03 -20.46
N HIS A 88 5.59 -9.11 -20.32
CA HIS A 88 5.66 -10.25 -21.24
C HIS A 88 5.26 -9.86 -22.66
N HIS A 89 4.17 -9.11 -22.82
CA HIS A 89 3.71 -8.63 -24.13
C HIS A 89 4.73 -7.69 -24.80
N ALA A 90 5.31 -6.76 -24.03
CA ALA A 90 6.31 -5.82 -24.51
C ALA A 90 7.73 -6.42 -24.68
N LYS A 91 7.93 -7.69 -24.27
CA LYS A 91 9.24 -8.36 -24.23
C LYS A 91 10.29 -7.58 -23.43
N LEU A 92 9.87 -6.95 -22.34
CA LEU A 92 10.74 -6.18 -21.45
C LEU A 92 11.23 -7.01 -20.27
N ASP A 93 12.42 -6.69 -19.76
CA ASP A 93 12.98 -7.32 -18.57
C ASP A 93 12.16 -6.93 -17.31
N LYS A 94 12.24 -7.78 -16.28
CA LYS A 94 11.68 -7.53 -14.94
C LYS A 94 12.27 -6.28 -14.27
N CYS A 95 13.40 -5.76 -14.74
CA CYS A 95 13.93 -4.47 -14.31
C CYS A 95 12.90 -3.34 -14.42
N PHE A 96 11.96 -3.44 -15.38
CA PHE A 96 10.89 -2.46 -15.60
C PHE A 96 9.60 -2.74 -14.80
N TRP A 97 9.67 -3.54 -13.74
CA TRP A 97 8.49 -3.91 -12.95
C TRP A 97 7.78 -2.70 -12.34
N ALA A 98 8.53 -1.66 -11.95
CA ALA A 98 7.99 -0.47 -11.32
C ALA A 98 7.11 0.30 -12.31
N GLU A 99 7.60 0.52 -13.53
CA GLU A 99 6.89 1.15 -14.63
C GLU A 99 5.65 0.33 -15.03
N ALA A 100 5.78 -0.99 -15.11
CA ALA A 100 4.67 -1.88 -15.42
C ALA A 100 3.59 -1.85 -14.32
N ALA A 101 3.98 -1.85 -13.04
CA ALA A 101 3.05 -1.77 -11.92
C ALA A 101 2.34 -0.41 -11.87
N MET A 102 3.08 0.69 -12.09
CA MET A 102 2.51 2.03 -12.14
C MET A 102 1.53 2.20 -13.30
N THR A 103 1.81 1.58 -14.45
CA THR A 103 0.89 1.55 -15.59
C THR A 103 -0.36 0.73 -15.27
N ALA A 104 -0.22 -0.37 -14.52
CA ALA A 104 -1.35 -1.20 -14.10
C ALA A 104 -2.28 -0.53 -13.07
N ILE A 105 -1.80 0.48 -12.35
CA ILE A 105 -2.55 1.22 -11.31
C ILE A 105 -3.41 2.36 -11.91
N CYS A 106 -3.15 2.76 -13.16
CA CYS A 106 -3.77 3.91 -13.86
C CYS A 106 -5.25 4.13 -13.51
#